data_AF-A0A8D8IBW5-F1
#
_entry.id   AF-A0A8D8IBW5-F1
#
_cell.length_a   1.000
_cell.length_b   1.000
_cell.length_c   1.000
_cell.angle_alpha   90.00
_cell.angle_beta   90.00
_cell.angle_gamma   90.00
#
_symmetry.space_group_name_H-M   'P 1'
#
loop_
_entity.id
_entity.type
_entity.pdbx_description
1 polymer ?
#
loop_
_entity_poly.entity_id
_entity_poly.type
_entity_poly.pdbx_seq_one_letter_code
_entity_poly.pdbx_strand_id
1 'polypeptide(L)'
;MLGRKQSIKGESVLADYGPEESLNESADIEWVNKLWVRRLMRLCALVSLTSVSLNTPKTFERYPMLQYITLCSDIVVTLLFTSEMIAKIHIRGLIKGEAPYLKDHWCQFDASMVSFLWVSVVLHIFEMLAIVPKFHYFTILRAPRPLIMIRFLRVFLKFSMPKSRINQIFKRSSQQIYNVTLFFLFFMSLYGLLGVQFFGELKNHCVLNTTDPEGLTINSLAIPDTFCSMDPDSGYQCPTGMKCMKMHFLTNYVQGFTGFEDIATSIFTVYQAASQEGWVFIMYRAIDSLPAWRAAFYFSTMIFFLAWLVKNVFIAVITETFNEIRVQFQQMWGVRGHIQNSAASQVITGDDSGWKLITIDENKHGGLANETCHLILKSPYFRLLVMSTILANGIVTATMHFKHDGRPRQVFYERYYYIEMAFTVLLDLETLFKIYCLGWRGYFKHSIHKFELLLAIGTSLHIIPGLYLSGFTYFQVLRVVRLIKASPMLEGFVYKIFGPGKKLGSLIIFTMCLLIISSSISMQLFCFLCDYTK
;
A
#
# COMPACT_ATOMS: atom_id res chain seq x y z
N MET A 1 23.23 -51.27 -0.13
CA MET A 1 22.20 -50.77 0.80
C MET A 1 21.42 -49.65 0.12
N LEU A 2 20.25 -49.99 -0.43
CA LEU A 2 19.40 -49.05 -1.17
C LEU A 2 18.73 -48.07 -0.21
N GLY A 3 19.10 -46.80 -0.31
CA GLY A 3 18.40 -45.69 0.33
C GLY A 3 16.98 -45.59 -0.23
N ARG A 4 16.01 -46.02 0.57
CA ARG A 4 14.58 -45.97 0.27
C ARG A 4 14.18 -44.49 0.11
N LYS A 5 14.06 -44.02 -1.13
CA LYS A 5 13.38 -42.76 -1.45
C LYS A 5 11.92 -42.93 -1.03
N GLN A 6 11.56 -42.39 0.13
CA GLN A 6 10.16 -42.18 0.47
C GLN A 6 9.57 -41.29 -0.61
N SER A 7 8.63 -41.86 -1.36
CA SER A 7 7.70 -41.14 -2.22
C SER A 7 7.01 -40.10 -1.35
N ILE A 8 7.40 -38.83 -1.52
CA ILE A 8 6.58 -37.70 -1.11
C ILE A 8 5.37 -37.72 -2.04
N LYS A 9 4.41 -38.59 -1.70
CA LYS A 9 3.01 -38.44 -2.11
C LYS A 9 2.65 -37.02 -1.71
N GLY A 10 2.29 -36.21 -2.71
CA GLY A 10 2.19 -34.76 -2.61
C GLY A 10 1.70 -34.33 -1.24
N GLU A 11 2.52 -33.51 -0.56
CA GLU A 11 2.10 -32.83 0.64
C GLU A 11 0.72 -32.24 0.35
N SER A 12 -0.30 -32.81 1.00
CA SER A 12 -1.53 -32.09 1.24
C SER A 12 -1.08 -30.76 1.81
N VAL A 13 -1.29 -29.68 1.04
CA VAL A 13 -1.02 -28.29 1.44
C VAL A 13 -1.27 -28.19 2.93
N LEU A 14 -0.19 -28.16 3.71
CA LEU A 14 -0.24 -28.38 5.15
C LEU A 14 -1.27 -27.40 5.69
N ALA A 15 -2.38 -27.95 6.14
CA ALA A 15 -3.61 -27.21 6.33
C ALA A 15 -3.43 -26.26 7.50
N ASP A 16 -3.08 -25.01 7.20
CA ASP A 16 -3.51 -23.78 7.88
C ASP A 16 -3.46 -23.73 9.42
N TYR A 17 -2.77 -24.61 10.12
CA TYR A 17 -2.70 -24.65 11.56
C TYR A 17 -1.34 -25.23 11.96
N GLY A 18 -0.67 -24.56 12.90
CA GLY A 18 0.54 -25.13 13.50
C GLY A 18 0.21 -26.47 14.16
N PRO A 19 1.23 -27.32 14.41
CA PRO A 19 1.06 -28.65 15.01
C PRO A 19 0.48 -28.66 16.45
N GLU A 20 0.04 -27.52 16.99
CA GLU A 20 -0.52 -27.40 18.35
C GLU A 20 -2.04 -27.14 18.38
N GLU A 21 -2.73 -27.19 17.23
CA GLU A 21 -4.20 -27.09 17.18
C GLU A 21 -4.85 -28.36 16.58
N SER A 22 -4.31 -29.55 16.88
CA SER A 22 -5.12 -30.78 16.85
C SER A 22 -6.07 -30.75 18.06
N LEU A 23 -7.14 -29.97 17.96
CA LEU A 23 -8.22 -30.01 18.94
C LEU A 23 -8.87 -31.40 18.90
N ASN A 24 -9.08 -31.98 20.08
CA ASN A 24 -9.74 -33.26 20.31
C ASN A 24 -10.93 -33.46 19.38
N GLU A 25 -10.98 -34.63 18.72
CA GLU A 25 -12.11 -35.10 17.89
C GLU A 25 -13.43 -35.26 18.67
N SER A 26 -13.47 -34.89 19.96
CA SER A 26 -14.60 -35.12 20.87
C SER A 26 -15.51 -33.91 21.12
N ALA A 27 -15.39 -32.81 20.35
CA ALA A 27 -16.31 -31.68 20.45
C ALA A 27 -17.22 -31.56 19.22
N ASP A 28 -18.53 -31.74 19.42
CA ASP A 28 -19.64 -31.78 18.44
C ASP A 28 -19.84 -30.52 17.55
N ILE A 29 -18.92 -29.55 17.56
CA ILE A 29 -19.08 -28.29 16.82
C ILE A 29 -18.04 -28.22 15.69
N GLU A 30 -18.20 -29.11 14.71
CA GLU A 30 -17.29 -29.30 13.58
C GLU A 30 -17.38 -28.18 12.52
N TRP A 31 -18.42 -27.32 12.57
CA TRP A 31 -18.67 -26.33 11.52
C TRP A 31 -17.64 -25.19 11.50
N VAL A 32 -17.12 -24.76 12.65
CA VAL A 32 -16.17 -23.62 12.77
C VAL A 32 -14.88 -23.88 12.00
N ASN A 33 -14.46 -25.15 11.88
CA ASN A 33 -13.22 -25.53 11.21
C ASN A 33 -13.36 -25.68 9.68
N LYS A 34 -14.60 -25.66 9.15
CA LYS A 34 -14.84 -25.82 7.71
C LYS A 34 -14.19 -24.69 6.90
N LEU A 35 -13.62 -25.03 5.75
CA LEU A 35 -12.89 -24.08 4.90
C LEU A 35 -13.78 -22.92 4.41
N TRP A 36 -15.06 -23.20 4.11
CA TRP A 36 -16.00 -22.19 3.64
C TRP A 36 -16.32 -21.17 4.74
N VAL A 37 -16.46 -21.61 6.00
CA VAL A 37 -16.66 -20.74 7.17
C VAL A 37 -15.45 -19.83 7.35
N ARG A 38 -14.23 -20.37 7.26
CA ARG A 38 -13.00 -19.56 7.32
C ARG A 38 -12.87 -18.54 6.18
N ARG A 39 -13.43 -18.81 5.00
CA ARG A 39 -13.51 -17.82 3.91
C ARG A 39 -14.59 -16.78 4.20
N LEU A 40 -15.74 -17.19 4.71
CA LEU A 40 -16.84 -16.32 5.12
C LEU A 40 -16.40 -15.34 6.21
N MET A 41 -15.73 -15.80 7.28
CA MET A 41 -15.26 -14.91 8.36
C MET A 41 -14.26 -13.86 7.85
N ARG A 42 -13.40 -14.23 6.90
CA ARG A 42 -12.48 -13.28 6.24
C ARG A 42 -13.21 -12.27 5.37
N LEU A 43 -14.22 -12.70 4.61
CA LEU A 43 -15.09 -11.80 3.86
C LEU A 43 -15.82 -10.83 4.79
N CYS A 44 -16.34 -11.33 5.92
CA CYS A 44 -16.98 -10.50 6.94
C CYS A 44 -16.04 -9.45 7.54
N ALA A 45 -14.75 -9.77 7.72
CA ALA A 45 -13.76 -8.79 8.16
C ALA A 45 -13.57 -7.65 7.12
N LEU A 46 -13.58 -7.98 5.82
CA LEU A 46 -13.48 -6.99 4.75
C LEU A 46 -14.76 -6.15 4.62
N VAL A 47 -15.94 -6.77 4.77
CA VAL A 47 -17.23 -6.06 4.86
C VAL A 47 -17.26 -5.13 6.06
N SER A 48 -16.77 -5.58 7.22
CA SER A 48 -16.69 -4.73 8.43
C SER A 48 -15.79 -3.51 8.23
N LEU A 49 -14.64 -3.69 7.57
CA LEU A 49 -13.76 -2.57 7.23
C LEU A 49 -14.46 -1.60 6.27
N THR A 50 -15.13 -2.12 5.25
CA THR A 50 -15.85 -1.30 4.27
C THR A 50 -16.95 -0.51 4.96
N SER A 51 -17.70 -1.15 5.86
CA SER A 51 -18.76 -0.51 6.63
C SER A 51 -18.23 0.62 7.51
N VAL A 52 -17.15 0.40 8.29
CA VAL A 52 -16.55 1.48 9.10
C VAL A 52 -15.94 2.58 8.23
N SER A 53 -15.49 2.27 7.01
CA SER A 53 -15.00 3.28 6.06
C SER A 53 -16.12 4.15 5.48
N LEU A 54 -17.34 3.60 5.37
CA LEU A 54 -18.53 4.33 4.92
C LEU A 54 -19.26 5.06 6.06
N ASN A 55 -19.02 4.65 7.30
CA ASN A 55 -19.66 5.21 8.49
C ASN A 55 -19.00 6.54 8.89
N THR A 56 -19.36 7.62 8.18
CA THR A 56 -18.97 8.99 8.52
C THR A 56 -20.17 9.94 8.39
N PRO A 57 -20.28 10.97 9.24
CA PRO A 57 -21.41 11.90 9.22
C PRO A 57 -21.64 12.54 7.83
N LYS A 58 -20.58 13.03 7.19
CA LYS A 58 -20.65 13.64 5.84
C LYS A 58 -21.08 12.64 4.75
N THR A 59 -20.74 11.37 4.89
CA THR A 59 -21.19 10.34 3.94
C THR A 59 -22.69 10.06 4.08
N PHE A 60 -23.21 10.09 5.30
CA PHE A 60 -24.65 9.94 5.55
C PHE A 60 -25.46 11.16 5.11
N GLU A 61 -24.90 12.36 5.19
CA GLU A 61 -25.52 13.57 4.60
C GLU A 61 -25.64 13.46 3.08
N ARG A 62 -24.60 12.94 2.41
CA ARG A 62 -24.61 12.78 0.94
C ARG A 62 -25.49 11.62 0.47
N TYR A 63 -25.47 10.50 1.20
CA TYR A 63 -26.20 9.29 0.85
C TYR A 63 -26.89 8.69 2.09
N PRO A 64 -28.15 9.08 2.39
CA PRO A 64 -28.83 8.66 3.63
C PRO A 64 -29.08 7.15 3.69
N MET A 65 -29.24 6.48 2.54
CA MET A 65 -29.42 5.03 2.48
C MET A 65 -28.23 4.24 3.05
N LEU A 66 -27.02 4.80 3.00
CA LEU A 66 -25.82 4.13 3.52
C LEU A 66 -25.85 3.97 5.04
N GLN A 67 -26.58 4.83 5.77
CA GLN A 67 -26.70 4.73 7.22
C GLN A 67 -27.35 3.40 7.63
N TYR A 68 -28.49 3.06 7.01
CA TYR A 68 -29.17 1.78 7.26
C TYR A 68 -28.38 0.57 6.76
N ILE A 69 -27.74 0.67 5.60
CA ILE A 69 -26.93 -0.43 5.02
C ILE A 69 -25.74 -0.75 5.92
N THR A 70 -25.02 0.27 6.39
CA THR A 70 -23.87 0.09 7.29
C THR A 70 -24.31 -0.52 8.62
N LEU A 71 -25.39 -0.04 9.24
CA LEU A 71 -25.95 -0.63 10.47
C LEU A 71 -26.34 -2.10 10.28
N CYS A 72 -27.06 -2.44 9.21
CA CYS A 72 -27.48 -3.81 8.93
C CYS A 72 -26.26 -4.73 8.75
N SER A 73 -25.27 -4.28 7.98
CA SER A 73 -24.02 -5.02 7.79
C SER A 73 -23.25 -5.22 9.10
N ASP A 74 -23.24 -4.21 9.97
CA ASP A 74 -22.55 -4.25 11.26
C ASP A 74 -23.21 -5.24 12.22
N ILE A 75 -24.54 -5.26 12.29
CA ILE A 75 -25.29 -6.21 13.12
C ILE A 75 -25.01 -7.64 12.65
N VAL A 76 -25.13 -7.92 11.35
CA VAL A 76 -24.89 -9.27 10.79
C VAL A 76 -23.47 -9.73 11.09
N VAL A 77 -22.47 -8.88 10.83
CA VAL A 77 -21.07 -9.22 11.07
C VAL A 77 -20.77 -9.41 12.55
N THR A 78 -21.33 -8.57 13.43
CA THR A 78 -21.15 -8.68 14.88
C THR A 78 -21.74 -9.98 15.40
N LEU A 79 -22.95 -10.34 14.97
CA LEU A 79 -23.60 -11.60 15.35
C LEU A 79 -22.78 -12.83 14.90
N LEU A 80 -22.26 -12.81 13.66
CA LEU A 80 -21.40 -13.89 13.17
C LEU A 80 -20.11 -14.02 14.00
N PHE A 81 -19.43 -12.91 14.31
CA PHE A 81 -18.23 -12.96 15.15
C PHE A 81 -18.51 -13.34 16.60
N THR A 82 -19.65 -12.94 17.16
CA THR A 82 -20.06 -13.43 18.49
C THR A 82 -20.33 -14.92 18.49
N SER A 83 -20.97 -15.46 17.43
CA SER A 83 -21.23 -16.90 17.33
C SER A 83 -19.94 -17.71 17.24
N GLU A 84 -18.95 -17.21 16.49
CA GLU A 84 -17.60 -17.79 16.41
C GLU A 84 -16.92 -17.79 17.79
N MET A 85 -16.98 -16.66 18.50
CA MET A 85 -16.40 -16.51 19.84
C MET A 85 -17.03 -17.49 20.84
N ILE A 86 -18.37 -17.55 20.90
CA ILE A 86 -19.10 -18.45 21.79
C ILE A 86 -18.76 -19.91 21.48
N ALA A 87 -18.74 -20.29 20.21
CA ALA A 87 -18.37 -21.64 19.79
C ALA A 87 -16.94 -22.01 20.21
N LYS A 88 -15.97 -21.09 20.04
CA LYS A 88 -14.58 -21.31 20.48
C LYS A 88 -14.45 -21.42 22.00
N ILE A 89 -15.17 -20.61 22.76
CA ILE A 89 -15.19 -20.67 24.22
C ILE A 89 -15.77 -22.01 24.69
N HIS A 90 -16.83 -22.49 24.05
CA HIS A 90 -17.43 -23.78 24.38
C HIS A 90 -16.48 -24.96 24.11
N ILE A 91 -15.75 -24.95 23.00
CA ILE A 91 -14.81 -26.03 22.63
C ILE A 91 -13.57 -26.04 23.54
N ARG A 92 -12.97 -24.87 23.80
CA ARG A 92 -11.68 -24.76 24.51
C ARG A 92 -11.81 -24.62 26.02
N GLY A 93 -13.01 -24.27 26.51
CA GLY A 93 -13.22 -23.79 27.87
C GLY A 93 -12.76 -22.34 28.05
N LEU A 94 -13.44 -21.60 28.93
CA LEU A 94 -13.15 -20.18 29.18
C LEU A 94 -11.83 -19.97 29.95
N ILE A 95 -11.65 -20.69 31.05
CA ILE A 95 -10.49 -20.57 31.97
C ILE A 95 -9.86 -21.94 32.27
N LYS A 96 -10.67 -23.00 32.37
CA LYS A 96 -10.24 -24.36 32.67
C LYS A 96 -10.26 -25.21 31.39
N GLY A 97 -9.11 -25.74 30.99
CA GLY A 97 -8.90 -26.54 29.79
C GLY A 97 -7.40 -26.68 29.49
N GLU A 98 -7.01 -27.61 28.61
CA GLU A 98 -5.60 -27.79 28.22
C GLU A 98 -5.05 -26.59 27.42
N ALA A 99 -5.93 -25.90 26.68
CA ALA A 99 -5.64 -24.66 25.96
C ALA A 99 -6.80 -23.64 26.10
N PRO A 100 -6.92 -22.95 27.24
CA PRO A 100 -8.07 -22.09 27.53
C PRO A 100 -8.12 -20.87 26.61
N TYR A 101 -9.33 -20.44 26.25
CA TYR A 101 -9.57 -19.35 25.28
C TYR A 101 -8.82 -18.07 25.65
N LEU A 102 -8.81 -17.69 26.93
CA LEU A 102 -8.18 -16.45 27.39
C LEU A 102 -6.64 -16.49 27.42
N LYS A 103 -6.00 -17.65 27.25
CA LYS A 103 -4.52 -17.72 27.24
C LYS A 103 -3.92 -17.51 25.85
N ASP A 104 -4.69 -17.77 24.79
CA ASP A 104 -4.26 -17.55 23.42
C ASP A 104 -4.39 -16.06 23.02
N HIS A 105 -3.26 -15.43 22.67
CA HIS A 105 -3.22 -14.01 22.27
C HIS A 105 -4.13 -13.70 21.07
N TRP A 106 -4.32 -14.65 20.15
CA TRP A 106 -5.22 -14.45 19.01
C TRP A 106 -6.70 -14.47 19.43
N CYS A 107 -7.07 -15.33 20.38
CA CYS A 107 -8.42 -15.37 20.94
C CYS A 107 -8.73 -14.13 21.79
N GLN A 108 -7.74 -13.61 22.53
CA GLN A 108 -7.85 -12.33 23.24
C GLN A 108 -8.09 -11.16 22.28
N PHE A 109 -7.33 -11.10 21.17
CA PHE A 109 -7.53 -10.10 20.12
C PHE A 109 -8.92 -10.23 19.46
N ASP A 110 -9.35 -11.45 19.14
CA ASP A 110 -10.66 -11.68 18.53
C ASP A 110 -11.80 -11.22 19.46
N ALA A 111 -11.67 -11.45 20.78
CA ALA A 111 -12.64 -10.99 21.78
C ALA A 111 -12.66 -9.46 21.96
N SER A 112 -11.49 -8.80 21.98
CA SER A 112 -11.45 -7.33 22.06
C SER A 112 -12.08 -6.68 20.83
N MET A 113 -11.88 -7.26 19.64
CA MET A 113 -12.52 -6.79 18.41
C MET A 113 -14.05 -6.96 18.42
N VAL A 114 -14.56 -8.07 18.97
CA VAL A 114 -16.02 -8.28 19.14
C VAL A 114 -16.60 -7.24 20.10
N SER A 115 -15.90 -6.90 21.18
CA SER A 115 -16.31 -5.82 22.09
C SER A 115 -16.42 -4.48 21.37
N PHE A 116 -15.39 -4.08 20.60
CA PHE A 116 -15.43 -2.83 19.83
C PHE A 116 -16.56 -2.81 18.78
N LEU A 117 -16.89 -3.96 18.18
CA LEU A 117 -18.01 -4.07 17.25
C LEU A 117 -19.37 -3.83 17.94
N TRP A 118 -19.59 -4.42 19.12
CA TRP A 118 -20.79 -4.16 19.91
C TRP A 118 -20.91 -2.68 20.31
N VAL A 119 -19.81 -2.08 20.79
CA VAL A 119 -19.78 -0.64 21.11
C VAL A 119 -20.13 0.19 19.88
N SER A 120 -19.58 -0.16 18.71
CA SER A 120 -19.89 0.52 17.44
C SER A 120 -21.37 0.40 17.05
N VAL A 121 -21.97 -0.79 17.18
CA VAL A 121 -23.39 -1.04 16.86
C VAL A 121 -24.30 -0.27 17.80
N VAL A 122 -24.05 -0.34 19.11
CA VAL A 122 -24.82 0.40 20.12
C VAL A 122 -24.74 1.91 19.89
N LEU A 123 -23.54 2.42 19.61
CA LEU A 123 -23.36 3.84 19.27
C LEU A 123 -24.13 4.22 18.00
N HIS A 124 -24.11 3.38 16.96
CA HIS A 124 -24.86 3.63 15.72
C HIS A 124 -26.37 3.67 15.98
N ILE A 125 -26.90 2.80 16.84
CA ILE A 125 -28.31 2.83 17.25
C ILE A 125 -28.64 4.12 17.99
N PHE A 126 -27.77 4.60 18.88
CA PHE A 126 -28.00 5.88 19.58
C PHE A 126 -27.94 7.10 18.66
N GLU A 127 -27.09 7.09 17.64
CA GLU A 127 -27.06 8.11 16.58
C GLU A 127 -28.36 8.09 15.76
N MET A 128 -28.90 6.90 15.45
CA MET A 128 -30.18 6.74 14.75
C MET A 128 -31.38 7.21 15.57
N LEU A 129 -31.35 7.01 16.88
CA LEU A 129 -32.38 7.47 17.83
C LEU A 129 -32.25 8.96 18.18
N ALA A 130 -31.30 9.68 17.57
CA ALA A 130 -31.00 11.08 17.84
C ALA A 130 -30.67 11.39 19.32
N ILE A 131 -30.23 10.39 20.09
CA ILE A 131 -29.77 10.57 21.47
C ILE A 131 -28.38 11.21 21.48
N VAL A 132 -27.54 10.81 20.52
CA VAL A 132 -26.17 11.35 20.34
C VAL A 132 -26.17 12.24 19.09
N PRO A 133 -25.63 13.48 19.18
CA PRO A 133 -25.54 14.35 18.01
C PRO A 133 -24.57 13.77 16.98
N LYS A 134 -24.83 14.02 15.68
CA LYS A 134 -24.08 13.43 14.56
C LYS A 134 -22.57 13.70 14.59
N PHE A 135 -22.16 14.87 15.11
CA PHE A 135 -20.76 15.31 15.14
C PHE A 135 -20.18 15.27 16.55
N HIS A 136 -20.33 14.12 17.23
CA HIS A 136 -19.81 13.93 18.57
C HIS A 136 -18.47 13.18 18.57
N TYR A 137 -17.62 13.46 19.56
CA TYR A 137 -16.32 12.79 19.75
C TYR A 137 -16.46 11.28 20.05
N PHE A 138 -17.65 10.80 20.40
CA PHE A 138 -17.90 9.36 20.61
C PHE A 138 -17.63 8.51 19.36
N THR A 139 -17.62 9.12 18.17
CA THR A 139 -17.21 8.47 16.92
C THR A 139 -15.77 7.90 17.01
N ILE A 140 -14.90 8.48 17.84
CA ILE A 140 -13.53 7.98 18.10
C ILE A 140 -13.54 6.54 18.64
N LEU A 141 -14.58 6.11 19.36
CA LEU A 141 -14.68 4.74 19.87
C LEU A 141 -14.71 3.68 18.75
N ARG A 142 -15.01 4.09 17.51
CA ARG A 142 -14.95 3.23 16.31
C ARG A 142 -13.53 3.10 15.73
N ALA A 143 -12.59 3.96 16.13
CA ALA A 143 -11.24 3.99 15.58
C ALA A 143 -10.46 2.67 15.71
N PRO A 144 -10.63 1.81 16.74
CA PRO A 144 -9.96 0.51 16.77
C PRO A 144 -10.51 -0.52 15.77
N ARG A 145 -11.74 -0.34 15.27
CA ARG A 145 -12.44 -1.32 14.43
C ARG A 145 -11.71 -1.74 13.14
N PRO A 146 -11.04 -0.84 12.38
CA PRO A 146 -10.25 -1.20 11.21
C PRO A 146 -9.15 -2.25 11.48
N LEU A 147 -8.70 -2.41 12.73
CA LEU A 147 -7.75 -3.47 13.12
C LEU A 147 -8.30 -4.88 12.85
N ILE A 148 -9.61 -5.04 12.65
CA ILE A 148 -10.22 -6.31 12.24
C ILE A 148 -9.60 -6.90 10.96
N MET A 149 -9.03 -6.04 10.10
CA MET A 149 -8.29 -6.43 8.89
C MET A 149 -7.07 -7.30 9.22
N ILE A 150 -6.53 -7.26 10.45
CA ILE A 150 -5.47 -8.18 10.89
C ILE A 150 -5.94 -9.65 10.81
N ARG A 151 -7.24 -9.93 11.00
CA ARG A 151 -7.80 -11.29 10.84
C ARG A 151 -7.68 -11.80 9.40
N PHE A 152 -7.82 -10.90 8.41
CA PHE A 152 -7.57 -11.21 7.00
C PHE A 152 -6.06 -11.42 6.73
N LEU A 153 -5.22 -10.56 7.31
CA LEU A 153 -3.76 -10.61 7.14
C LEU A 153 -3.10 -11.81 7.84
N ARG A 154 -3.71 -12.39 8.88
CA ARG A 154 -3.18 -13.54 9.65
C ARG A 154 -2.74 -14.71 8.77
N VAL A 155 -3.41 -14.92 7.63
CA VAL A 155 -3.07 -15.99 6.68
C VAL A 155 -1.72 -15.72 5.99
N PHE A 156 -1.40 -14.46 5.70
CA PHE A 156 -0.11 -14.06 5.13
C PHE A 156 1.01 -14.01 6.16
N LEU A 157 0.67 -13.82 7.45
CA LEU A 157 1.61 -13.84 8.57
C LEU A 157 2.03 -15.26 9.00
N LYS A 158 1.51 -16.31 8.35
CA LYS A 158 1.97 -17.68 8.57
C LYS A 158 3.24 -17.93 7.79
N PHE A 159 4.36 -17.79 8.49
CA PHE A 159 5.67 -18.11 7.97
C PHE A 159 5.90 -19.63 8.02
N SER A 160 6.52 -20.17 6.98
CA SER A 160 6.98 -21.57 6.93
C SER A 160 8.10 -21.89 7.92
N MET A 161 8.55 -20.92 8.72
CA MET A 161 9.69 -21.07 9.62
C MET A 161 9.23 -21.47 11.03
N PRO A 162 10.00 -22.28 11.77
CA PRO A 162 9.75 -22.55 13.18
C PRO A 162 9.68 -21.26 14.01
N LYS A 163 8.75 -21.19 14.97
CA LYS A 163 8.55 -20.02 15.86
C LYS A 163 9.84 -19.59 16.57
N SER A 164 10.70 -20.52 16.95
CA SER A 164 11.98 -20.24 17.62
C SER A 164 12.93 -19.39 16.78
N ARG A 165 13.09 -19.72 15.48
CA ARG A 165 13.93 -18.95 14.56
C ARG A 165 13.35 -17.57 14.27
N ILE A 166 12.03 -17.48 14.15
CA ILE A 166 11.32 -16.20 14.00
C ILE A 166 11.59 -15.30 15.21
N ASN A 167 11.42 -15.83 16.42
CA ASN A 167 11.68 -15.08 17.66
C ASN A 167 13.15 -14.64 17.77
N GLN A 168 14.10 -15.44 17.29
CA GLN A 168 15.51 -15.04 17.24
C GLN A 168 15.74 -13.85 16.29
N ILE A 169 15.18 -13.91 15.07
CA ILE A 169 15.25 -12.80 14.10
C ILE A 169 14.60 -11.54 14.67
N PHE A 170 13.40 -11.66 15.25
CA PHE A 170 12.70 -10.53 15.88
C PHE A 170 13.49 -9.94 17.04
N LYS A 171 14.08 -10.76 17.91
CA LYS A 171 14.90 -10.28 19.03
C LYS A 171 16.11 -9.49 18.54
N ARG A 172 16.83 -10.01 17.55
CA ARG A 172 18.03 -9.34 17.00
C ARG A 172 17.66 -8.06 16.25
N SER A 173 16.69 -8.11 15.34
CA SER A 173 16.21 -6.94 14.60
C SER A 173 15.67 -5.85 15.52
N SER A 174 14.87 -6.22 16.53
CA SER A 174 14.34 -5.30 17.52
C SER A 174 15.45 -4.60 18.30
N GLN A 175 16.50 -5.31 18.71
CA GLN A 175 17.63 -4.70 19.42
C GLN A 175 18.38 -3.69 18.54
N GLN A 176 18.61 -4.03 17.27
CA GLN A 176 19.27 -3.12 16.32
C GLN A 176 18.43 -1.86 16.07
N ILE A 177 17.13 -2.03 15.81
CA ILE A 177 16.19 -0.91 15.63
C ILE A 177 16.15 -0.05 16.89
N TYR A 178 16.14 -0.65 18.08
CA TYR A 178 16.19 0.10 19.35
C TYR A 178 17.46 0.96 19.45
N ASN A 179 18.63 0.40 19.16
CA ASN A 179 19.89 1.14 19.19
C ASN A 179 19.91 2.31 18.19
N VAL A 180 19.41 2.09 16.96
CA VAL A 180 19.33 3.15 15.94
C VAL A 180 18.29 4.21 16.31
N THR A 181 17.18 3.81 16.93
CA THR A 181 16.16 4.75 17.43
C THR A 181 16.72 5.61 18.54
N LEU A 182 17.51 5.05 19.46
CA LEU A 182 18.21 5.81 20.49
C LEU A 182 19.21 6.82 19.88
N PHE A 183 19.97 6.37 18.87
CA PHE A 183 20.88 7.24 18.13
C PHE A 183 20.13 8.39 17.41
N PHE A 184 18.99 8.09 16.79
CA PHE A 184 18.11 9.09 16.19
C PHE A 184 17.59 10.09 17.24
N LEU A 185 17.05 9.61 18.36
CA LEU A 185 16.55 10.45 19.44
C LEU A 185 17.66 11.34 20.05
N PHE A 186 18.89 10.84 20.13
CA PHE A 186 20.04 11.63 20.54
C PHE A 186 20.30 12.80 19.59
N PHE A 187 20.40 12.56 18.28
CA PHE A 187 20.61 13.64 17.30
C PHE A 187 19.43 14.62 17.22
N MET A 188 18.21 14.10 17.34
CA MET A 188 17.00 14.91 17.46
C MET A 188 17.05 15.86 18.66
N SER A 189 17.47 15.36 19.82
CA SER A 189 17.60 16.17 21.04
C SER A 189 18.78 17.14 20.96
N LEU A 190 19.91 16.72 20.38
CA LEU A 190 21.09 17.57 20.15
C LEU A 190 20.75 18.76 19.26
N TYR A 191 20.17 18.52 18.08
CA TYR A 191 19.77 19.60 17.18
C TYR A 191 18.58 20.40 17.75
N GLY A 192 17.72 19.77 18.54
CA GLY A 192 16.67 20.46 19.30
C GLY A 192 17.26 21.51 20.26
N LEU A 193 18.23 21.12 21.07
CA LEU A 193 18.92 22.02 22.01
C LEU A 193 19.73 23.09 21.28
N LEU A 194 20.49 22.71 20.24
CA LEU A 194 21.24 23.67 19.42
C LEU A 194 20.32 24.68 18.74
N GLY A 195 19.14 24.25 18.28
CA GLY A 195 18.16 25.13 17.65
C GLY A 195 17.64 26.19 18.61
N VAL A 196 17.31 25.80 19.84
CA VAL A 196 16.88 26.74 20.90
C VAL A 196 17.99 27.75 21.20
N GLN A 197 19.25 27.31 21.32
CA GLN A 197 20.37 28.19 21.65
C GLN A 197 20.82 29.08 20.48
N PHE A 198 20.70 28.63 19.24
CA PHE A 198 21.14 29.40 18.06
C PHE A 198 20.09 30.40 17.58
N PHE A 199 18.80 30.04 17.66
CA PHE A 199 17.72 30.83 17.06
C PHE A 199 16.78 31.47 18.08
N GLY A 200 16.42 30.78 19.16
CA GLY A 200 15.42 31.26 20.11
C GLY A 200 14.07 31.56 19.44
N GLU A 201 13.39 32.61 19.91
CA GLU A 201 12.09 33.02 19.38
C GLU A 201 12.21 33.82 18.07
N LEU A 202 11.60 33.32 16.99
CA LEU A 202 11.53 33.98 15.69
C LEU A 202 10.15 34.62 15.50
N LYS A 203 9.91 35.80 16.10
CA LYS A 203 8.60 36.50 16.09
C LYS A 203 8.63 37.90 15.45
N ASN A 204 9.72 38.24 14.78
CA ASN A 204 9.93 39.58 14.23
C ASN A 204 9.45 39.65 12.78
N HIS A 205 8.56 40.59 12.47
CA HIS A 205 7.97 40.78 11.15
C HIS A 205 8.03 42.25 10.71
N CYS A 206 8.12 42.47 9.39
CA CYS A 206 7.99 43.80 8.81
C CYS A 206 6.53 44.25 8.77
N VAL A 207 6.25 45.37 9.43
CA VAL A 207 4.92 45.99 9.45
C VAL A 207 4.97 47.44 9.00
N LEU A 208 3.84 47.98 8.52
CA LEU A 208 3.74 49.41 8.18
C LEU A 208 4.10 50.28 9.40
N ASN A 209 4.82 51.38 9.17
CA ASN A 209 5.30 52.26 10.22
C ASN A 209 4.17 52.84 11.10
N THR A 210 3.01 53.09 10.47
CA THR A 210 1.79 53.64 11.09
C THR A 210 1.03 52.65 11.97
N THR A 211 1.48 51.40 12.08
CA THR A 211 0.77 50.36 12.82
C THR A 211 1.15 50.39 14.29
N ASP A 212 0.13 50.44 15.15
CA ASP A 212 0.25 50.29 16.60
C ASP A 212 0.11 48.81 17.01
N PRO A 213 0.66 48.38 18.16
CA PRO A 213 0.69 46.98 18.58
C PRO A 213 -0.70 46.33 18.74
N GLU A 214 -1.72 47.10 19.11
CA GLU A 214 -3.08 46.60 19.35
C GLU A 214 -3.96 46.60 18.08
N GLY A 215 -3.52 47.26 17.00
CA GLY A 215 -4.26 47.43 15.75
C GLY A 215 -3.75 46.57 14.59
N LEU A 216 -3.00 45.50 14.86
CA LEU A 216 -2.41 44.67 13.80
C LEU A 216 -3.49 43.97 12.97
N THR A 217 -3.50 44.24 11.67
CA THR A 217 -4.36 43.56 10.69
C THR A 217 -3.51 42.91 9.61
N ILE A 218 -4.07 41.98 8.83
CA ILE A 218 -3.35 41.30 7.75
C ILE A 218 -2.77 42.32 6.73
N ASN A 219 -3.48 43.43 6.49
CA ASN A 219 -3.05 44.48 5.58
C ASN A 219 -1.85 45.30 6.07
N SER A 220 -1.48 45.15 7.35
CA SER A 220 -0.32 45.83 7.91
C SER A 220 1.00 45.08 7.70
N LEU A 221 0.93 43.80 7.31
CA LEU A 221 2.08 42.95 7.00
C LEU A 221 2.58 43.21 5.57
N ALA A 222 3.86 42.92 5.34
CA ALA A 222 4.41 42.87 3.99
C ALA A 222 3.74 41.77 3.13
N ILE A 223 3.75 41.93 1.81
CA ILE A 223 3.26 40.93 0.85
C ILE A 223 4.42 40.51 -0.06
N PRO A 224 4.93 39.26 0.05
CA PRO A 224 4.61 38.26 1.05
C PRO A 224 5.08 38.67 2.45
N ASP A 225 4.55 38.02 3.50
CA ASP A 225 5.01 38.25 4.88
C ASP A 225 6.49 37.89 5.02
N THR A 226 7.28 38.80 5.58
CA THR A 226 8.73 38.69 5.71
C THR A 226 9.16 38.88 7.16
N PHE A 227 10.02 37.97 7.62
CA PHE A 227 10.69 38.08 8.90
C PHE A 227 11.78 39.16 8.84
N CYS A 228 12.16 39.70 9.98
CA CYS A 228 13.17 40.75 10.05
C CYS A 228 14.03 40.66 11.31
N SER A 229 15.16 41.36 11.27
CA SER A 229 16.02 41.55 12.42
C SER A 229 15.90 42.97 12.97
N MET A 230 16.00 43.10 14.29
CA MET A 230 16.09 44.42 14.95
C MET A 230 17.53 44.97 14.93
N ASP A 231 18.51 44.09 14.73
CA ASP A 231 19.92 44.45 14.67
C ASP A 231 20.26 44.89 13.23
N PRO A 232 20.83 46.09 13.02
CA PRO A 232 21.08 46.62 11.67
C PRO A 232 22.14 45.84 10.88
N ASP A 233 23.03 45.14 11.57
CA ASP A 233 24.16 44.41 10.98
C ASP A 233 23.84 42.93 10.65
N SER A 234 22.63 42.46 10.95
CA SER A 234 22.26 41.06 10.72
C SER A 234 20.81 40.87 10.29
N GLY A 235 20.53 39.77 9.59
CA GLY A 235 19.20 39.45 9.09
C GLY A 235 18.69 40.42 8.01
N TYR A 236 17.40 40.33 7.73
CA TYR A 236 16.71 41.15 6.75
C TYR A 236 16.24 42.47 7.39
N GLN A 237 16.52 43.57 6.69
CA GLN A 237 16.10 44.91 7.08
C GLN A 237 14.87 45.31 6.27
N CYS A 238 13.83 45.78 6.96
CA CYS A 238 12.57 46.15 6.31
C CYS A 238 12.76 47.34 5.34
N PRO A 239 12.00 47.38 4.22
CA PRO A 239 12.07 48.48 3.26
C PRO A 239 11.52 49.79 3.83
N THR A 240 11.76 50.90 3.13
CA THR A 240 11.28 52.23 3.53
C THR A 240 9.75 52.26 3.68
N GLY A 241 9.27 52.84 4.78
CA GLY A 241 7.83 52.86 5.13
C GLY A 241 7.38 51.69 6.00
N MET A 242 8.25 50.72 6.26
CA MET A 242 8.00 49.62 7.20
C MET A 242 8.99 49.65 8.37
N LYS A 243 8.57 49.14 9.52
CA LYS A 243 9.39 48.94 10.72
C LYS A 243 9.39 47.46 11.12
N CYS A 244 10.51 46.98 11.66
CA CYS A 244 10.57 45.65 12.23
C CYS A 244 9.91 45.67 13.62
N MET A 245 8.95 44.78 13.86
CA MET A 245 8.23 44.70 15.13
C MET A 245 8.10 43.25 15.58
N LYS A 246 8.27 42.99 16.88
CA LYS A 246 8.10 41.67 17.48
C LYS A 246 6.65 41.41 17.83
N MET A 247 6.09 40.32 17.28
CA MET A 247 4.69 39.93 17.42
C MET A 247 4.43 39.12 18.70
N HIS A 248 4.63 39.74 19.88
CA HIS A 248 4.44 39.06 21.16
C HIS A 248 2.98 38.79 21.54
N PHE A 249 2.04 39.56 20.98
CA PHE A 249 0.62 39.54 21.34
C PHE A 249 -0.18 38.48 20.56
N LEU A 250 0.39 37.91 19.50
CA LEU A 250 -0.27 36.81 18.77
C LEU A 250 0.02 35.47 19.44
N THR A 251 -1.02 34.64 19.52
CA THR A 251 -0.89 33.26 20.01
C THR A 251 -0.21 32.36 18.98
N ASN A 252 0.49 31.32 19.45
CA ASN A 252 1.13 30.30 18.60
C ASN A 252 0.13 29.58 17.68
N TYR A 253 -1.18 29.62 17.98
CA TYR A 253 -2.22 29.11 17.09
C TYR A 253 -2.29 29.86 15.75
N VAL A 254 -2.05 31.18 15.78
CA VAL A 254 -2.08 32.05 14.58
C VAL A 254 -0.72 32.07 13.88
N GLN A 255 0.39 32.11 14.63
CA GLN A 255 1.75 32.16 14.09
C GLN A 255 2.23 30.80 13.56
N GLY A 256 1.69 29.70 14.12
CA GLY A 256 2.08 28.33 13.81
C GLY A 256 2.91 27.68 14.91
N PHE A 257 3.08 26.36 14.79
CA PHE A 257 3.73 25.51 15.81
C PHE A 257 5.22 25.25 15.54
N THR A 258 5.73 25.71 14.39
CA THR A 258 7.15 25.53 14.00
C THR A 258 7.99 26.66 14.56
N GLY A 259 8.99 26.34 15.38
CA GLY A 259 9.84 27.34 16.03
C GLY A 259 10.87 26.71 16.97
N PHE A 260 11.69 27.57 17.58
CA PHE A 260 12.79 27.20 18.46
C PHE A 260 12.67 27.84 19.85
N GLU A 261 11.44 28.12 20.30
CA GLU A 261 11.14 28.75 21.60
C GLU A 261 11.45 27.81 22.75
N ASP A 262 10.81 26.63 22.73
CA ASP A 262 10.95 25.58 23.72
C ASP A 262 11.60 24.33 23.10
N ILE A 263 12.27 23.54 23.94
CA ILE A 263 12.89 22.28 23.52
C ILE A 263 11.89 21.33 22.82
N ALA A 264 10.65 21.26 23.29
CA ALA A 264 9.63 20.40 22.70
C ALA A 264 9.24 20.86 21.27
N THR A 265 8.99 22.16 21.10
CA THR A 265 8.68 22.77 19.79
C THR A 265 9.88 22.68 18.83
N SER A 266 11.09 22.83 19.35
CA SER A 266 12.32 22.70 18.60
C SER A 266 12.53 21.26 18.12
N ILE A 267 12.37 20.26 19.01
CA ILE A 267 12.45 18.84 18.62
C ILE A 267 11.40 18.51 17.56
N PHE A 268 10.17 19.03 17.67
CA PHE A 268 9.14 18.86 16.65
C PHE A 268 9.55 19.49 15.30
N THR A 269 10.09 20.71 15.33
CA THR A 269 10.57 21.42 14.13
C THR A 269 11.75 20.71 13.48
N VAL A 270 12.69 20.20 14.26
CA VAL A 270 13.81 19.37 13.79
C VAL A 270 13.30 18.07 13.18
N TYR A 271 12.23 17.48 13.73
CA TYR A 271 11.67 16.22 13.22
C TYR A 271 11.05 16.43 11.85
N GLN A 272 10.24 17.49 11.72
CA GLN A 272 9.70 17.91 10.45
C GLN A 272 10.83 18.21 9.45
N ALA A 273 11.86 18.95 9.86
CA ALA A 273 12.95 19.30 8.97
C ALA A 273 13.83 18.11 8.56
N ALA A 274 14.06 17.14 9.45
CA ALA A 274 14.78 15.90 9.18
C ALA A 274 14.07 15.02 8.15
N SER A 275 12.74 15.12 8.03
CA SER A 275 11.96 14.46 6.98
C SER A 275 12.14 15.08 5.59
N GLN A 276 12.89 16.20 5.49
CA GLN A 276 13.07 17.01 4.28
C GLN A 276 11.80 17.75 3.83
N GLU A 277 10.82 17.91 4.71
CA GLU A 277 9.58 18.64 4.46
C GLU A 277 9.63 20.05 5.07
N GLY A 278 9.45 21.08 4.24
CA GLY A 278 9.30 22.47 4.71
C GLY A 278 10.53 23.10 5.38
N TRP A 279 11.65 22.39 5.53
CA TRP A 279 12.85 22.86 6.22
C TRP A 279 13.47 24.11 5.58
N VAL A 280 13.38 24.24 4.26
CA VAL A 280 13.92 25.38 3.51
C VAL A 280 13.21 26.68 3.93
N PHE A 281 11.90 26.63 4.13
CA PHE A 281 11.15 27.81 4.59
C PHE A 281 11.53 28.19 6.01
N ILE A 282 11.74 27.21 6.90
CA ILE A 282 12.20 27.47 8.27
C ILE A 282 13.62 28.07 8.26
N MET A 283 14.48 27.57 7.37
CA MET A 283 15.82 28.12 7.15
C MET A 283 15.76 29.57 6.66
N TYR A 284 14.91 29.89 5.68
CA TYR A 284 14.74 31.27 5.20
C TYR A 284 14.24 32.20 6.30
N ARG A 285 13.26 31.78 7.09
CA ARG A 285 12.80 32.55 8.27
C ARG A 285 13.94 32.83 9.26
N ALA A 286 14.83 31.85 9.47
CA ALA A 286 16.00 32.00 10.33
C ALA A 286 17.08 32.91 9.71
N ILE A 287 17.28 32.87 8.38
CA ILE A 287 18.20 33.77 7.67
C ILE A 287 17.71 35.21 7.71
N ASP A 288 16.40 35.43 7.58
CA ASP A 288 15.81 36.77 7.61
C ASP A 288 15.80 37.36 9.03
N SER A 289 15.78 36.52 10.07
CA SER A 289 15.76 36.98 11.46
C SER A 289 17.15 37.13 12.08
N LEU A 290 18.14 36.36 11.63
CA LEU A 290 19.45 36.20 12.29
C LEU A 290 20.60 36.08 11.27
N PRO A 291 21.88 36.16 11.68
CA PRO A 291 23.00 36.02 10.76
C PRO A 291 22.93 34.74 9.91
N ALA A 292 22.98 34.89 8.58
CA ALA A 292 22.75 33.82 7.62
C ALA A 292 23.64 32.58 7.83
N TRP A 293 24.88 32.77 8.30
CA TRP A 293 25.81 31.67 8.55
C TRP A 293 25.32 30.70 9.63
N ARG A 294 24.59 31.18 10.66
CA ARG A 294 24.05 30.32 11.74
C ARG A 294 23.03 29.35 11.18
N ALA A 295 22.07 29.88 10.41
CA ALA A 295 21.03 29.11 9.75
C ALA A 295 21.63 28.15 8.72
N ALA A 296 22.49 28.64 7.82
CA ALA A 296 23.12 27.81 6.80
C ALA A 296 23.93 26.65 7.40
N PHE A 297 24.73 26.91 8.43
CA PHE A 297 25.51 25.87 9.12
C PHE A 297 24.61 24.86 9.82
N TYR A 298 23.65 25.32 10.62
CA TYR A 298 22.74 24.47 11.37
C TYR A 298 21.93 23.55 10.44
N PHE A 299 21.23 24.12 9.45
CA PHE A 299 20.37 23.34 8.57
C PHE A 299 21.16 22.42 7.63
N SER A 300 22.30 22.85 7.10
CA SER A 300 23.13 22.00 6.22
C SER A 300 23.70 20.80 6.98
N THR A 301 24.22 21.01 8.19
CA THR A 301 24.74 19.92 9.03
C THR A 301 23.61 19.00 9.51
N MET A 302 22.48 19.56 9.93
CA MET A 302 21.30 18.80 10.33
C MET A 302 20.79 17.87 9.21
N ILE A 303 20.63 18.38 7.99
CA ILE A 303 20.19 17.56 6.84
C ILE A 303 21.20 16.45 6.53
N PHE A 304 22.50 16.75 6.56
CA PHE A 304 23.54 15.74 6.35
C PHE A 304 23.49 14.63 7.41
N PHE A 305 23.41 14.97 8.69
CA PHE A 305 23.44 13.98 9.77
C PHE A 305 22.09 13.25 9.95
N LEU A 306 20.97 13.97 10.09
CA LEU A 306 19.67 13.35 10.36
C LEU A 306 19.03 12.77 9.10
N ALA A 307 18.94 13.55 8.01
CA ALA A 307 18.18 13.13 6.84
C ALA A 307 18.94 12.13 5.96
N TRP A 308 20.27 12.25 5.85
CA TRP A 308 21.07 11.33 5.03
C TRP A 308 21.68 10.21 5.87
N LEU A 309 22.47 10.51 6.91
CA LEU A 309 23.16 9.48 7.66
C LEU A 309 22.17 8.60 8.46
N VAL A 310 21.38 9.18 9.36
CA VAL A 310 20.50 8.37 10.24
C VAL A 310 19.45 7.58 9.44
N LYS A 311 18.84 8.17 8.41
CA LYS A 311 17.92 7.46 7.51
C LYS A 311 18.58 6.25 6.83
N ASN A 312 19.81 6.40 6.37
CA ASN A 312 20.56 5.31 5.74
C ASN A 312 20.94 4.22 6.76
N VAL A 313 21.18 4.55 8.01
CA VAL A 313 21.41 3.56 9.09
C VAL A 313 20.16 2.70 9.30
N PHE A 314 18.95 3.28 9.30
CA PHE A 314 17.72 2.49 9.34
C PHE A 314 17.59 1.53 8.15
N ILE A 315 17.92 1.98 6.93
CA ILE A 315 17.93 1.12 5.73
C ILE A 315 18.96 -0.01 5.86
N ALA A 316 20.14 0.29 6.41
CA ALA A 316 21.18 -0.70 6.64
C ALA A 316 20.72 -1.80 7.63
N VAL A 317 20.09 -1.41 8.75
CA VAL A 317 19.51 -2.37 9.70
C VAL A 317 18.46 -3.25 9.02
N ILE A 318 17.52 -2.66 8.28
CA ILE A 318 16.51 -3.44 7.54
C ILE A 318 17.18 -4.42 6.56
N THR A 319 18.22 -3.98 5.84
CA THR A 319 18.97 -4.85 4.92
C THR A 319 19.66 -6.00 5.65
N GLU A 320 20.24 -5.77 6.84
CA GLU A 320 20.81 -6.82 7.68
C GLU A 320 19.73 -7.83 8.11
N THR A 321 18.55 -7.37 8.53
CA THR A 321 17.45 -8.28 8.89
C THR A 321 16.99 -9.15 7.72
N PHE A 322 16.94 -8.60 6.49
CA PHE A 322 16.63 -9.39 5.29
C PHE A 322 17.73 -10.41 4.97
N ASN A 323 19.00 -10.05 5.16
CA ASN A 323 20.11 -10.98 5.01
C ASN A 323 20.05 -12.11 6.04
N GLU A 324 19.72 -11.81 7.29
CA GLU A 324 19.57 -12.82 8.34
C GLU A 324 18.40 -13.77 8.07
N ILE A 325 17.25 -13.26 7.61
CA ILE A 325 16.14 -14.09 7.13
C ILE A 325 16.61 -15.04 6.02
N ARG A 326 17.41 -14.54 5.06
CA ARG A 326 17.97 -15.36 3.99
C ARG A 326 18.92 -16.45 4.52
N VAL A 327 19.80 -16.10 5.46
CA VAL A 327 20.73 -17.06 6.09
C VAL A 327 19.96 -18.17 6.82
N GLN A 328 18.97 -17.80 7.63
CA GLN A 328 18.11 -18.76 8.33
C GLN A 328 17.36 -19.67 7.35
N PHE A 329 16.85 -19.10 6.25
CA PHE A 329 16.21 -19.88 5.20
C PHE A 329 17.16 -20.85 4.51
N GLN A 330 18.38 -20.43 4.20
CA GLN A 330 19.40 -21.29 3.59
C GLN A 330 19.85 -22.42 4.53
N GLN A 331 19.95 -22.16 5.82
CA GLN A 331 20.29 -23.18 6.82
C GLN A 331 19.20 -24.23 7.00
N MET A 332 17.91 -23.89 6.79
CA MET A 332 16.81 -24.85 6.90
C MET A 332 16.69 -25.78 5.68
N TRP A 333 16.84 -25.22 4.47
CA TRP A 333 16.53 -25.92 3.22
C TRP A 333 17.78 -26.39 2.45
N GLY A 334 18.97 -26.13 2.99
CA GLY A 334 20.24 -26.35 2.31
C GLY A 334 20.37 -25.54 1.02
N VAL A 335 21.39 -25.83 0.22
CA VAL A 335 21.46 -25.35 -1.16
C VAL A 335 20.35 -26.09 -1.92
N ARG A 336 19.27 -25.38 -2.28
CA ARG A 336 18.23 -25.93 -3.16
C ARG A 336 18.92 -26.55 -4.38
N GLY A 337 18.84 -27.87 -4.49
CA GLY A 337 19.10 -28.54 -5.76
C GLY A 337 18.23 -27.87 -6.83
N HIS A 338 18.82 -27.60 -7.98
CA HIS A 338 18.11 -27.05 -9.14
C HIS A 338 16.77 -27.79 -9.27
N ILE A 339 15.66 -27.05 -9.16
CA ILE A 339 14.35 -27.56 -9.55
C ILE A 339 14.50 -27.86 -11.04
N GLN A 340 14.73 -29.13 -11.38
CA GLN A 340 14.66 -29.58 -12.76
C GLN A 340 13.27 -29.20 -13.24
N ASN A 341 13.23 -28.40 -14.31
CA ASN A 341 12.01 -27.94 -14.94
C ASN A 341 11.05 -29.12 -15.15
N SER A 342 9.98 -29.19 -14.38
CA SER A 342 8.83 -30.09 -14.61
C SER A 342 8.03 -29.70 -15.86
N ALA A 343 8.69 -29.18 -16.89
CA ALA A 343 8.07 -28.71 -18.13
C ALA A 343 7.98 -29.79 -19.21
N ALA A 344 8.62 -30.95 -19.02
CA ALA A 344 8.46 -32.09 -19.90
C ALA A 344 7.69 -33.20 -19.18
N SER A 345 6.41 -33.36 -19.50
CA SER A 345 5.65 -34.55 -19.16
C SER A 345 6.25 -35.73 -19.96
N GLN A 346 7.09 -36.52 -19.29
CA GLN A 346 7.71 -37.70 -19.88
C GLN A 346 6.76 -38.88 -19.70
N VAL A 347 6.36 -39.51 -20.79
CA VAL A 347 5.55 -40.74 -20.77
C VAL A 347 6.43 -41.90 -21.21
N ILE A 348 6.31 -42.99 -20.48
CA ILE A 348 7.04 -44.23 -20.76
C ILE A 348 6.16 -45.04 -21.71
N THR A 349 6.58 -45.18 -22.97
CA THR A 349 5.94 -46.06 -23.95
C THR A 349 6.81 -47.30 -24.13
N GLY A 350 6.20 -48.49 -24.04
CA GLY A 350 6.88 -49.77 -24.23
C GLY A 350 6.60 -50.35 -25.61
N ASP A 351 7.66 -50.77 -26.30
CA ASP A 351 7.62 -51.70 -27.44
C ASP A 351 8.36 -52.99 -27.05
N ASP A 352 8.21 -54.06 -27.85
CA ASP A 352 8.86 -55.38 -27.65
C ASP A 352 10.41 -55.35 -27.55
N SER A 353 11.04 -54.20 -27.81
CA SER A 353 12.49 -53.97 -27.69
C SER A 353 12.91 -53.13 -26.47
N GLY A 354 11.99 -52.81 -25.55
CA GLY A 354 12.27 -52.16 -24.28
C GLY A 354 11.57 -50.81 -24.08
N TRP A 355 11.63 -50.30 -22.84
CA TRP A 355 10.98 -49.06 -22.43
C TRP A 355 11.80 -47.84 -22.88
N LYS A 356 11.21 -46.96 -23.69
CA LYS A 356 11.83 -45.68 -24.07
C LYS A 356 11.11 -44.52 -23.41
N LEU A 357 11.89 -43.62 -22.79
CA LEU A 357 11.40 -42.38 -22.23
C LEU A 357 11.31 -41.35 -23.36
N ILE A 358 10.11 -41.10 -23.87
CA ILE A 358 9.88 -40.12 -24.93
C ILE A 358 9.34 -38.86 -24.27
N THR A 359 9.98 -37.72 -24.54
CA THR A 359 9.41 -36.42 -24.20
C THR A 359 8.20 -36.22 -25.10
N ILE A 360 6.99 -36.20 -24.53
CA ILE A 360 5.83 -35.74 -25.28
C ILE A 360 6.12 -34.27 -25.60
N ASP A 361 6.32 -33.99 -26.88
CA ASP A 361 6.22 -32.62 -27.37
C ASP A 361 4.79 -32.16 -27.06
N GLU A 362 4.63 -31.37 -25.99
CA GLU A 362 3.38 -30.65 -25.69
C GLU A 362 2.94 -29.74 -26.86
N ASN A 363 3.79 -29.62 -27.89
CA ASN A 363 3.55 -28.98 -29.18
C ASN A 363 2.61 -29.72 -30.13
N LYS A 364 2.13 -30.93 -29.83
CA LYS A 364 1.00 -31.54 -30.57
C LYS A 364 -0.31 -30.88 -30.11
N HIS A 365 -0.49 -29.63 -30.53
CA HIS A 365 -1.64 -28.81 -30.18
C HIS A 365 -2.88 -29.35 -30.91
N GLY A 366 -3.92 -29.72 -30.15
CA GLY A 366 -5.22 -30.17 -30.70
C GLY A 366 -6.07 -29.04 -31.28
N GLY A 367 -5.46 -28.12 -32.03
CA GLY A 367 -6.18 -27.08 -32.78
C GLY A 367 -6.66 -27.63 -34.13
N LEU A 368 -7.71 -27.03 -34.68
CA LEU A 368 -8.19 -27.32 -36.05
C LEU A 368 -7.30 -26.70 -37.15
N ALA A 369 -6.23 -26.00 -36.77
CA ALA A 369 -5.45 -25.19 -37.69
C ALA A 369 -4.46 -26.02 -38.50
N ASN A 370 -4.33 -25.67 -39.79
CA ASN A 370 -3.38 -26.29 -40.71
C ASN A 370 -1.93 -25.99 -40.31
N GLU A 371 -0.97 -26.84 -40.68
CA GLU A 371 0.46 -26.68 -40.31
C GLU A 371 1.05 -25.34 -40.77
N THR A 372 0.52 -24.77 -41.85
CA THR A 372 0.87 -23.44 -42.37
C THR A 372 0.57 -22.30 -41.40
N CYS A 373 -0.54 -22.35 -40.67
CA CYS A 373 -0.90 -21.32 -39.68
C CYS A 373 0.05 -21.35 -38.48
N HIS A 374 0.50 -22.55 -38.10
CA HIS A 374 1.51 -22.71 -37.07
C HIS A 374 2.90 -22.20 -37.50
N LEU A 375 3.26 -22.38 -38.77
CA LEU A 375 4.48 -21.81 -39.35
C LEU A 375 4.46 -20.27 -39.32
N ILE A 376 3.32 -19.65 -39.66
CA ILE A 376 3.14 -18.19 -39.59
C ILE A 376 3.27 -17.69 -38.14
N LEU A 377 2.61 -18.35 -37.19
CA LEU A 377 2.66 -17.95 -35.78
C LEU A 377 4.07 -18.01 -35.19
N LYS A 378 4.88 -19.00 -35.59
CA LYS A 378 6.27 -19.15 -35.14
C LYS A 378 7.24 -18.22 -35.87
N SER A 379 6.81 -17.55 -36.94
CA SER A 379 7.69 -16.70 -37.74
C SER A 379 8.14 -15.44 -36.96
N PRO A 380 9.40 -15.01 -37.13
CA PRO A 380 9.89 -13.77 -36.53
C PRO A 380 9.18 -12.53 -37.11
N TYR A 381 8.75 -12.61 -38.37
CA TYR A 381 8.06 -11.54 -39.08
C TYR A 381 6.70 -11.22 -38.45
N PHE A 382 5.92 -12.24 -38.08
CA PHE A 382 4.64 -12.04 -37.38
C PHE A 382 4.85 -11.32 -36.05
N ARG A 383 5.86 -11.73 -35.27
CA ARG A 383 6.20 -11.09 -33.99
C ARG A 383 6.63 -9.63 -34.18
N LEU A 384 7.45 -9.34 -35.20
CA LEU A 384 7.89 -7.98 -35.51
C LEU A 384 6.72 -7.08 -35.94
N LEU A 385 5.81 -7.60 -36.77
CA LEU A 385 4.63 -6.88 -37.23
C LEU A 385 3.73 -6.47 -36.06
N VAL A 386 3.43 -7.41 -35.16
CA VAL A 386 2.61 -7.13 -33.97
C VAL A 386 3.27 -6.09 -33.07
N MET A 387 4.57 -6.23 -32.79
CA MET A 387 5.30 -5.25 -31.97
C MET A 387 5.36 -3.87 -32.61
N SER A 388 5.53 -3.80 -33.93
CA SER A 388 5.52 -2.54 -34.69
C SER A 388 4.15 -1.88 -34.66
N THR A 389 3.08 -2.68 -34.75
CA THR A 389 1.69 -2.20 -34.65
C THR A 389 1.40 -1.61 -33.26
N ILE A 390 1.86 -2.27 -32.20
CA ILE A 390 1.72 -1.79 -30.81
C ILE A 390 2.51 -0.49 -30.61
N LEU A 391 3.74 -0.43 -31.13
CA LEU A 391 4.57 0.77 -31.07
C LEU A 391 3.91 1.93 -31.83
N ALA A 392 3.40 1.68 -33.04
CA ALA A 392 2.69 2.68 -33.84
C ALA A 392 1.44 3.20 -33.12
N ASN A 393 0.65 2.33 -32.49
CA ASN A 393 -0.50 2.76 -31.66
C ASN A 393 -0.03 3.69 -30.53
N GLY A 394 1.01 3.30 -29.80
CA GLY A 394 1.55 4.12 -28.69
C GLY A 394 2.02 5.49 -29.16
N ILE A 395 2.74 5.55 -30.29
CA ILE A 395 3.21 6.81 -30.89
C ILE A 395 2.02 7.67 -31.33
N VAL A 396 1.05 7.12 -32.06
CA VAL A 396 -0.13 7.87 -32.49
C VAL A 396 -0.86 8.44 -31.27
N THR A 397 -1.08 7.65 -30.23
CA THR A 397 -1.73 8.13 -28.99
C THR A 397 -0.92 9.25 -28.33
N ALA A 398 0.41 9.15 -28.33
CA ALA A 398 1.29 10.18 -27.77
C ALA A 398 1.33 11.49 -28.60
N THR A 399 0.98 11.45 -29.89
CA THR A 399 0.92 12.67 -30.73
C THR A 399 -0.27 13.58 -30.43
N MET A 400 -1.18 13.16 -29.55
CA MET A 400 -2.36 13.95 -29.22
C MET A 400 -1.98 15.29 -28.57
N HIS A 401 -2.34 16.39 -29.23
CA HIS A 401 -2.07 17.75 -28.77
C HIS A 401 -3.36 18.53 -28.52
N PHE A 402 -3.52 19.06 -27.31
CA PHE A 402 -4.66 19.87 -26.92
C PHE A 402 -4.38 21.35 -27.16
N LYS A 403 -5.12 21.97 -28.08
CA LYS A 403 -5.10 23.42 -28.30
C LYS A 403 -6.24 24.08 -27.51
N HIS A 404 -5.93 25.13 -26.75
CA HIS A 404 -6.90 25.88 -25.93
C HIS A 404 -7.67 26.91 -26.77
N ASP A 405 -8.19 26.51 -27.93
CA ASP A 405 -8.85 27.39 -28.91
C ASP A 405 -10.36 27.55 -28.65
N GLY A 406 -10.85 27.18 -27.46
CA GLY A 406 -12.29 27.19 -27.11
C GLY A 406 -13.14 26.09 -27.77
N ARG A 407 -12.55 25.23 -28.62
CA ARG A 407 -13.25 24.10 -29.26
C ARG A 407 -13.59 23.00 -28.24
N PRO A 408 -14.74 22.33 -28.39
CA PRO A 408 -15.10 21.24 -27.48
C PRO A 408 -14.11 20.08 -27.60
N ARG A 409 -13.79 19.47 -26.45
CA ARG A 409 -12.75 18.44 -26.32
C ARG A 409 -12.96 17.24 -27.24
N GLN A 410 -14.22 16.92 -27.57
CA GLN A 410 -14.60 15.78 -28.42
C GLN A 410 -14.01 15.86 -29.83
N VAL A 411 -13.92 17.06 -30.42
CA VAL A 411 -13.41 17.27 -31.78
C VAL A 411 -11.97 16.82 -31.93
N PHE A 412 -11.16 16.97 -30.87
CA PHE A 412 -9.78 16.48 -30.87
C PHE A 412 -9.69 14.96 -30.86
N TYR A 413 -10.70 14.26 -30.34
CA TYR A 413 -10.69 12.80 -30.22
C TYR A 413 -11.31 12.08 -31.41
N GLU A 414 -12.19 12.70 -32.18
CA GLU A 414 -12.89 12.05 -33.31
C GLU A 414 -11.91 11.35 -34.27
N ARG A 415 -10.85 12.05 -34.68
CA ARG A 415 -9.83 11.45 -35.57
C ARG A 415 -9.06 10.31 -34.90
N TYR A 416 -8.72 10.45 -33.62
CA TYR A 416 -7.97 9.43 -32.87
C TYR A 416 -8.85 8.23 -32.52
N TYR A 417 -10.16 8.40 -32.38
CA TYR A 417 -11.11 7.32 -32.14
C TYR A 417 -11.10 6.31 -33.28
N TYR A 418 -11.19 6.78 -34.54
CA TYR A 418 -11.14 5.89 -35.70
C TYR A 418 -9.80 5.16 -35.84
N ILE A 419 -8.69 5.85 -35.51
CA ILE A 419 -7.37 5.23 -35.54
C ILE A 419 -7.23 4.17 -34.44
N GLU A 420 -7.72 4.47 -33.23
CA GLU A 420 -7.71 3.52 -32.12
C GLU A 420 -8.60 2.31 -32.37
N MET A 421 -9.75 2.51 -33.02
CA MET A 421 -10.62 1.45 -33.50
C MET A 421 -9.88 0.52 -34.48
N ALA A 422 -9.18 1.08 -35.46
CA ALA A 422 -8.41 0.30 -36.43
C ALA A 422 -7.31 -0.54 -35.74
N PHE A 423 -6.53 0.06 -34.85
CA PHE A 423 -5.48 -0.67 -34.12
C PHE A 423 -6.05 -1.77 -33.22
N THR A 424 -7.18 -1.53 -32.57
CA THR A 424 -7.78 -2.54 -31.70
C THR A 424 -8.31 -3.71 -32.49
N VAL A 425 -8.99 -3.48 -33.61
CA VAL A 425 -9.43 -4.58 -34.49
C VAL A 425 -8.25 -5.41 -34.98
N LEU A 426 -7.12 -4.78 -35.35
CA LEU A 426 -5.90 -5.51 -35.75
C LEU A 426 -5.34 -6.38 -34.62
N LEU A 427 -5.32 -5.88 -33.38
CA LEU A 427 -4.82 -6.62 -32.22
C LEU A 427 -5.81 -7.70 -31.77
N ASP A 428 -7.11 -7.47 -31.89
CA ASP A 428 -8.13 -8.47 -31.61
C ASP A 428 -8.03 -9.63 -32.61
N LEU A 429 -7.83 -9.34 -33.91
CA LEU A 429 -7.56 -10.35 -34.93
C LEU A 429 -6.30 -11.16 -34.62
N GLU A 430 -5.24 -10.53 -34.12
CA GLU A 430 -4.03 -11.22 -33.67
C GLU A 430 -4.33 -12.21 -32.53
N THR A 431 -5.12 -11.80 -31.53
CA THR A 431 -5.51 -12.69 -30.43
C THR A 431 -6.39 -13.84 -30.89
N LEU A 432 -7.37 -13.59 -31.77
CA LEU A 432 -8.22 -14.62 -32.35
C LEU A 432 -7.41 -15.62 -33.18
N PHE A 433 -6.44 -15.13 -33.97
CA PHE A 433 -5.53 -15.98 -34.73
C PHE A 433 -4.70 -16.89 -33.81
N LYS A 434 -4.17 -16.36 -32.70
CA LYS A 434 -3.46 -17.16 -31.69
C LYS A 434 -4.35 -18.22 -31.03
N ILE A 435 -5.60 -17.88 -30.70
CA ILE A 435 -6.57 -18.82 -30.11
C ILE A 435 -6.91 -19.93 -31.11
N TYR A 436 -7.09 -19.59 -32.39
CA TYR A 436 -7.35 -20.53 -33.45
C TYR A 436 -6.19 -21.53 -33.65
N CYS A 437 -4.95 -21.04 -33.71
CA CYS A 437 -3.76 -21.88 -33.87
C CYS A 437 -3.49 -22.76 -32.64
N LEU A 438 -3.47 -22.19 -31.43
CA LEU A 438 -3.04 -22.91 -30.22
C LEU A 438 -4.17 -23.72 -29.56
N GLY A 439 -5.42 -23.47 -29.95
CA GLY A 439 -6.62 -23.95 -29.26
C GLY A 439 -6.83 -23.26 -27.91
N TRP A 440 -8.07 -23.21 -27.43
CA TRP A 440 -8.44 -22.49 -26.19
C TRP A 440 -7.66 -22.96 -24.96
N ARG A 441 -7.51 -24.28 -24.78
CA ARG A 441 -6.78 -24.85 -23.64
C ARG A 441 -5.28 -24.57 -23.71
N GLY A 442 -4.69 -24.59 -24.90
CA GLY A 442 -3.28 -24.27 -25.11
C GLY A 442 -2.99 -22.79 -24.87
N TYR A 443 -3.83 -21.91 -25.40
CA TYR A 443 -3.72 -20.46 -25.21
C TYR A 443 -3.75 -20.06 -23.73
N PHE A 444 -4.69 -20.59 -22.94
CA PHE A 444 -4.81 -20.29 -21.51
C PHE A 444 -3.70 -20.89 -20.63
N LYS A 445 -2.83 -21.77 -21.14
CA LYS A 445 -1.73 -22.33 -20.35
C LYS A 445 -0.65 -21.28 -20.05
N HIS A 446 -0.38 -20.37 -20.99
CA HIS A 446 0.66 -19.34 -20.84
C HIS A 446 0.11 -18.06 -20.19
N SER A 447 0.80 -17.55 -19.17
CA SER A 447 0.40 -16.33 -18.44
C SER A 447 0.39 -15.06 -19.32
N ILE A 448 1.28 -14.97 -20.31
CA ILE A 448 1.34 -13.82 -21.23
C ILE A 448 0.08 -13.75 -22.12
N HIS A 449 -0.41 -14.89 -22.61
CA HIS A 449 -1.62 -14.95 -23.42
C HIS A 449 -2.86 -14.59 -22.61
N LYS A 450 -2.90 -14.91 -21.30
CA LYS A 450 -3.95 -14.39 -20.40
C LYS A 450 -3.97 -12.86 -20.33
N PHE A 451 -2.78 -12.24 -20.27
CA PHE A 451 -2.65 -10.79 -20.28
C PHE A 451 -3.03 -10.19 -21.64
N GLU A 452 -2.61 -10.80 -22.76
CA GLU A 452 -3.00 -10.36 -24.11
C GLU A 452 -4.52 -10.40 -24.31
N LEU A 453 -5.19 -11.47 -23.86
CA LEU A 453 -6.65 -11.58 -23.94
C LEU A 453 -7.37 -10.56 -23.04
N LEU A 454 -6.84 -10.29 -21.84
CA LEU A 454 -7.37 -9.25 -20.97
C LEU A 454 -7.29 -7.87 -21.63
N LEU A 455 -6.16 -7.57 -22.29
CA LEU A 455 -5.99 -6.32 -23.03
C LEU A 455 -6.94 -6.25 -24.22
N ALA A 456 -7.07 -7.31 -25.02
CA ALA A 456 -8.00 -7.37 -26.14
C ALA A 456 -9.41 -7.03 -25.67
N ILE A 457 -9.97 -7.81 -24.74
CA ILE A 457 -11.32 -7.60 -24.18
C ILE A 457 -11.47 -6.18 -23.61
N GLY A 458 -10.52 -5.71 -22.80
CA GLY A 458 -10.57 -4.39 -22.18
C GLY A 458 -10.58 -3.26 -23.21
N THR A 459 -9.86 -3.43 -24.33
CA THR A 459 -9.81 -2.44 -25.40
C THR A 459 -10.97 -2.53 -26.39
N SER A 460 -11.54 -3.71 -26.63
CA SER A 460 -12.79 -3.82 -27.38
C SER A 460 -13.93 -3.14 -26.61
N LEU A 461 -13.97 -3.26 -25.28
CA LEU A 461 -14.90 -2.53 -24.42
C LEU A 461 -14.65 -1.01 -24.45
N HIS A 462 -13.39 -0.58 -24.51
CA HIS A 462 -13.01 0.84 -24.59
C HIS A 462 -13.56 1.56 -25.83
N ILE A 463 -13.69 0.87 -26.97
CA ILE A 463 -14.15 1.47 -28.24
C ILE A 463 -15.66 1.74 -28.24
N ILE A 464 -16.42 1.10 -27.37
CA ILE A 464 -17.87 1.33 -27.29
C ILE A 464 -18.09 2.84 -27.03
N PRO A 465 -18.87 3.57 -27.86
CA PRO A 465 -18.96 5.02 -27.79
C PRO A 465 -19.33 5.57 -26.40
N GLY A 466 -20.12 4.84 -25.61
CA GLY A 466 -20.49 5.22 -24.23
C GLY A 466 -19.37 5.00 -23.19
N LEU A 467 -18.34 4.21 -23.50
CA LEU A 467 -17.22 3.89 -22.62
C LEU A 467 -15.89 4.52 -23.07
N TYR A 468 -15.86 5.13 -24.26
CA TYR A 468 -14.70 5.85 -24.73
C TYR A 468 -14.43 7.06 -23.83
N LEU A 469 -13.14 7.33 -23.53
CA LEU A 469 -12.70 8.35 -22.54
C LEU A 469 -13.00 8.05 -21.07
N SER A 470 -13.38 6.81 -20.74
CA SER A 470 -13.51 6.36 -19.35
C SER A 470 -12.22 5.71 -18.81
N GLY A 471 -12.28 5.10 -17.64
CA GLY A 471 -11.17 4.30 -17.08
C GLY A 471 -10.72 3.13 -17.97
N PHE A 472 -11.50 2.72 -18.97
CA PHE A 472 -11.07 1.69 -19.93
C PHE A 472 -9.87 2.10 -20.79
N THR A 473 -9.55 3.40 -20.85
CA THR A 473 -8.30 3.93 -21.43
C THR A 473 -7.03 3.30 -20.83
N TYR A 474 -7.08 2.81 -19.58
CA TYR A 474 -5.96 2.08 -18.98
C TYR A 474 -5.55 0.84 -19.80
N PHE A 475 -6.50 0.09 -20.36
CA PHE A 475 -6.19 -1.10 -21.16
C PHE A 475 -5.47 -0.74 -22.47
N GLN A 476 -5.82 0.39 -23.08
CA GLN A 476 -5.13 0.90 -24.27
C GLN A 476 -3.67 1.21 -23.94
N VAL A 477 -3.41 1.97 -22.87
CA VAL A 477 -2.05 2.36 -22.46
C VAL A 477 -1.20 1.15 -22.02
N LEU A 478 -1.81 0.18 -21.35
CA LEU A 478 -1.14 -1.04 -20.90
C LEU A 478 -0.63 -1.92 -22.06
N ARG A 479 -1.05 -1.69 -23.30
CA ARG A 479 -0.49 -2.40 -24.48
C ARG A 479 1.02 -2.22 -24.62
N VAL A 480 1.56 -1.07 -24.19
CA VAL A 480 3.01 -0.78 -24.23
C VAL A 480 3.81 -1.80 -23.42
N VAL A 481 3.23 -2.42 -22.38
CA VAL A 481 3.88 -3.49 -21.59
C VAL A 481 4.23 -4.71 -22.45
N ARG A 482 3.48 -4.96 -23.54
CA ARG A 482 3.81 -6.05 -24.48
C ARG A 482 5.16 -5.85 -25.17
N LEU A 483 5.64 -4.60 -25.30
CA LEU A 483 6.96 -4.29 -25.87
C LEU A 483 8.13 -4.78 -25.02
N ILE A 484 7.91 -5.17 -23.75
CA ILE A 484 8.95 -5.82 -22.94
C ILE A 484 9.49 -7.07 -23.65
N LYS A 485 8.64 -7.77 -24.42
CA LYS A 485 9.03 -8.92 -25.24
C LYS A 485 9.94 -8.57 -26.41
N ALA A 486 10.14 -7.31 -26.76
CA ALA A 486 11.10 -6.92 -27.79
C ALA A 486 12.55 -7.11 -27.34
N SER A 487 12.83 -6.97 -26.03
CA SER A 487 14.17 -7.14 -25.46
C SER A 487 14.22 -8.32 -24.48
N PRO A 488 14.91 -9.43 -24.82
CA PRO A 488 15.07 -10.55 -23.91
C PRO A 488 15.87 -10.18 -22.66
N MET A 489 16.77 -9.18 -22.75
CA MET A 489 17.51 -8.65 -21.60
C MET A 489 16.57 -7.95 -20.62
N LEU A 490 15.66 -7.10 -21.12
CA LEU A 490 14.66 -6.43 -20.29
C LEU A 490 13.68 -7.44 -19.68
N GLU A 491 13.23 -8.42 -20.46
CA GLU A 491 12.37 -9.49 -19.96
C GLU A 491 13.05 -10.27 -18.81
N GLY A 492 14.31 -10.66 -18.99
CA GLY A 492 15.09 -11.35 -17.96
C GLY A 492 15.30 -10.50 -16.72
N PHE A 493 15.55 -9.20 -16.89
CA PHE A 493 15.68 -8.23 -15.79
C PHE A 493 14.39 -8.06 -15.00
N VAL A 494 13.24 -7.88 -15.69
CA VAL A 494 11.91 -7.80 -15.08
C VAL A 494 11.62 -9.06 -14.29
N TYR A 495 11.84 -10.24 -14.87
CA TYR A 495 11.64 -11.50 -14.16
C TYR A 495 12.54 -11.63 -12.91
N LYS A 496 13.78 -11.14 -12.98
CA LYS A 496 14.73 -11.17 -11.85
C LYS A 496 14.37 -10.18 -10.75
N ILE A 497 13.93 -8.96 -11.09
CA ILE A 497 13.53 -7.92 -10.10
C ILE A 497 12.24 -8.31 -9.39
N PHE A 498 11.19 -8.64 -10.14
CA PHE A 498 9.91 -9.01 -9.54
C PHE A 498 9.99 -10.38 -8.85
N GLY A 499 10.93 -11.23 -9.29
CA GLY A 499 11.22 -12.53 -8.70
C GLY A 499 9.96 -13.40 -8.61
N PRO A 500 9.85 -14.26 -7.58
CA PRO A 500 8.61 -14.97 -7.30
C PRO A 500 7.51 -13.96 -6.91
N GLY A 501 6.51 -13.76 -7.77
CA GLY A 501 5.42 -12.80 -7.55
C GLY A 501 4.67 -12.96 -6.22
N LYS A 502 4.73 -14.15 -5.60
CA LYS A 502 4.21 -14.39 -4.25
C LYS A 502 4.86 -13.50 -3.17
N LYS A 503 6.17 -13.24 -3.25
CA LYS A 503 6.89 -12.44 -2.22
C LYS A 503 6.56 -10.96 -2.34
N LEU A 504 6.75 -10.37 -3.51
CA LEU A 504 6.45 -8.96 -3.74
C LEU A 504 4.95 -8.68 -3.61
N GLY A 505 4.10 -9.55 -4.17
CA GLY A 505 2.64 -9.42 -4.03
C GLY A 505 2.19 -9.44 -2.57
N SER A 506 2.77 -10.29 -1.73
CA SER A 506 2.48 -10.30 -0.29
C SER A 506 2.90 -8.99 0.40
N LEU A 507 4.04 -8.40 0.04
CA LEU A 507 4.48 -7.11 0.58
C LEU A 507 3.58 -5.96 0.14
N ILE A 508 3.17 -5.94 -1.14
CA ILE A 508 2.25 -4.94 -1.68
C ILE A 508 0.88 -5.05 -0.99
N ILE A 509 0.34 -6.27 -0.82
CA ILE A 509 -0.92 -6.48 -0.11
C ILE A 509 -0.80 -6.02 1.35
N PHE A 510 0.30 -6.36 2.03
CA PHE A 510 0.53 -5.94 3.41
C PHE A 510 0.59 -4.40 3.54
N THR A 511 1.34 -3.73 2.67
CA THR A 511 1.44 -2.26 2.67
C THR A 511 0.11 -1.59 2.35
N MET A 512 -0.64 -2.09 1.36
CA MET A 512 -1.98 -1.59 1.06
C MET A 512 -2.95 -1.79 2.23
N CYS A 513 -2.94 -2.95 2.88
CA CYS A 513 -3.76 -3.17 4.06
C CYS A 513 -3.37 -2.25 5.22
N LEU A 514 -2.07 -2.03 5.48
CA LEU A 514 -1.61 -1.09 6.52
C LEU A 514 -2.07 0.34 6.23
N LEU A 515 -1.97 0.79 4.97
CA LEU A 515 -2.44 2.11 4.54
C LEU A 515 -3.95 2.25 4.72
N ILE A 516 -4.74 1.25 4.33
CA ILE A 516 -6.19 1.28 4.49
C ILE A 516 -6.58 1.28 5.97
N ILE A 517 -5.91 0.49 6.82
CA ILE A 517 -6.13 0.48 8.27
C ILE A 517 -5.82 1.87 8.84
N SER A 518 -4.64 2.42 8.56
CA SER A 518 -4.22 3.74 9.05
C SER A 518 -5.18 4.84 8.59
N SER A 519 -5.53 4.86 7.30
CA SER A 519 -6.50 5.82 6.74
C SER A 519 -7.87 5.71 7.39
N SER A 520 -8.36 4.50 7.67
CA SER A 520 -9.66 4.29 8.30
C SER A 520 -9.64 4.72 9.78
N ILE A 521 -8.53 4.47 10.48
CA ILE A 521 -8.32 4.95 11.86
C ILE A 521 -8.30 6.48 11.87
N SER A 522 -7.49 7.11 11.03
CA SER A 522 -7.42 8.57 10.92
C SER A 522 -8.77 9.18 10.55
N MET A 523 -9.50 8.56 9.62
CA MET A 523 -10.84 9.02 9.26
C MET A 523 -11.78 8.99 10.46
N GLN A 524 -11.84 7.90 11.23
CA GLN A 524 -12.69 7.81 12.43
C GLN A 524 -12.23 8.77 13.55
N LEU A 525 -10.93 9.03 13.66
CA LEU A 525 -10.38 10.01 14.60
C LEU A 525 -10.76 11.46 14.26
N PHE A 526 -10.94 11.81 12.99
CA PHE A 526 -11.14 13.20 12.57
C PHE A 526 -12.52 13.50 11.97
N CYS A 527 -13.36 12.49 11.72
CA CYS A 527 -14.64 12.67 11.02
C CYS A 527 -15.71 13.48 11.79
N PHE A 528 -15.55 13.66 13.10
CA PHE A 528 -16.46 14.48 13.91
C PHE A 528 -16.17 15.98 13.83
N LEU A 529 -15.02 16.38 13.27
CA LEU A 529 -14.66 17.79 13.11
C LEU A 529 -15.45 18.39 11.94
N CYS A 530 -16.53 19.12 12.23
CA CYS A 530 -17.37 19.79 11.22
C CYS A 530 -16.57 20.77 10.36
N ASP A 531 -15.83 21.66 11.05
CA ASP A 531 -15.25 22.88 10.51
C ASP A 531 -13.78 23.01 10.93
N TYR A 532 -12.93 22.08 10.48
CA TYR A 532 -11.49 22.39 10.44
C TYR A 532 -11.23 23.31 9.23
N THR A 533 -11.77 24.52 9.29
CA THR A 533 -11.37 25.63 8.43
C THR A 533 -10.06 26.16 8.98
N LYS A 534 -8.96 25.65 8.44
CA LYS A 534 -7.67 26.30 8.60
C LYS A 534 -7.58 27.49 7.66
#